data_AF-A0A355HEF3-F1
#
_entry.id   AF-A0A355HEF3-F1
#
_cell.length_a   1.000
_cell.length_b   1.000
_cell.length_c   1.000
_cell.angle_alpha   90.00
_cell.angle_beta   90.00
_cell.angle_gamma   90.00
#
_symmetry.space_group_name_H-M   'P 1'
#
loop_
_entity.id
_entity.type
_entity.pdbx_description
1 polymer ?
#
loop_
_entity_poly.entity_id
_entity_poly.type
_entity_poly.pdbx_seq_one_letter_code
_entity_poly.pdbx_strand_id
1 'polypeptide(L)' 'MDKERFERGLAARKSVLGEEYVEKALANADEFNREFQEQLTEFCWGSCWGNDALDKRQRSLLNLG' A
#
# COMPACT_ATOMS: atom_id res chain seq x y z
N MET A 1 -0.87 -5.24 -13.82
CA MET A 1 -0.23 -4.43 -12.79
C MET A 1 0.41 -3.22 -13.44
N ASP A 2 -0.11 -2.03 -13.14
CA ASP A 2 0.58 -0.78 -13.47
C ASP A 2 1.80 -0.65 -12.55
N LYS A 3 3.00 -0.81 -13.11
CA LYS A 3 4.25 -0.88 -12.34
C LYS A 3 4.54 0.43 -11.60
N GLU A 4 4.24 1.57 -12.21
CA GLU A 4 4.48 2.88 -11.59
C GLU A 4 3.56 3.07 -10.38
N ARG A 5 2.28 2.71 -10.54
CA ARG A 5 1.30 2.78 -9.47
C ARG A 5 1.62 1.81 -8.34
N PHE A 6 2.07 0.61 -8.66
CA PHE A 6 2.52 -0.37 -7.68
C PHE A 6 3.73 0.15 -6.88
N GLU A 7 4.76 0.68 -7.53
CA GLU A 7 5.96 1.21 -6.84
C GLU A 7 5.61 2.39 -5.92
N ARG A 8 4.75 3.30 -6.41
CA ARG A 8 4.20 4.40 -5.60
C ARG A 8 3.44 3.89 -4.39
N GLY A 9 2.60 2.87 -4.58
CA GLY A 9 1.85 2.23 -3.52
C GLY A 9 2.74 1.52 -2.51
N LEU A 10 3.77 0.83 -2.98
CA LEU A 10 4.74 0.16 -2.11
C LEU A 10 5.47 1.18 -1.21
N ALA A 11 5.88 2.32 -1.77
CA ALA A 11 6.50 3.40 -1.00
C ALA A 11 5.54 3.99 0.06
N ALA A 12 4.29 4.28 -0.32
CA ALA A 12 3.27 4.77 0.62
C ALA A 12 2.98 3.75 1.73
N ARG A 13 2.83 2.48 1.37
CA ARG A 13 2.59 1.37 2.29
C ARG A 13 3.72 1.21 3.31
N LYS A 14 4.98 1.20 2.85
CA LYS A 14 6.17 1.14 3.72
C LYS A 14 6.26 2.36 4.65
N SER A 15 5.94 3.55 4.15
CA SER A 15 5.97 4.77 4.98
C SER A 15 4.95 4.77 6.12
N VAL A 16 3.83 4.06 5.99
CA VAL A 16 2.74 4.08 6.99
C VAL A 16 2.80 2.86 7.90
N LEU A 17 3.03 1.67 7.34
CA LEU A 17 3.03 0.42 8.10
C LEU A 17 4.42 -0.01 8.57
N GLY A 18 5.48 0.61 8.07
CA GLY A 18 6.87 0.22 8.31
C GLY A 18 7.40 -0.75 7.25
N GLU A 19 8.67 -0.58 6.87
CA GLU A 19 9.30 -1.36 5.81
C GLU A 19 9.39 -2.85 6.12
N GLU A 20 9.89 -3.19 7.32
CA GLU A 20 10.04 -4.60 7.76
C GLU A 20 8.70 -5.36 7.72
N TYR A 21 7.62 -4.73 8.17
CA TYR A 21 6.29 -5.33 8.16
C TYR A 21 5.82 -5.65 6.73
N VAL A 22 6.00 -4.69 5.82
CA VAL A 22 5.54 -4.82 4.43
C VAL A 22 6.36 -5.87 3.68
N GLU A 23 7.68 -5.88 3.88
CA GLU A 23 8.56 -6.89 3.27
C GLU A 23 8.23 -8.29 3.76
N LYS A 24 8.00 -8.46 5.07
CA LYS A 24 7.56 -9.74 5.64
C LYS A 24 6.21 -10.17 5.06
N ALA A 25 5.26 -9.25 4.89
CA ALA A 25 3.95 -9.56 4.32
C ALA A 25 4.05 -10.01 2.85
N LEU A 26 4.91 -9.38 2.05
CA LEU A 26 5.12 -9.76 0.65
C LEU A 26 5.93 -11.05 0.50
N ALA A 27 6.93 -11.26 1.36
CA ALA A 27 7.73 -12.48 1.37
C ALA A 27 6.91 -13.72 1.77
N ASN A 28 5.99 -13.56 2.72
CA ASN A 28 5.09 -14.63 3.18
C ASN A 28 3.84 -14.77 2.30
N ALA A 29 3.73 -14.04 1.19
CA ALA A 29 2.59 -14.17 0.31
C ALA A 29 2.61 -15.53 -0.41
N ASP A 30 1.52 -16.28 -0.32
CA ASP A 30 1.36 -17.60 -0.93
C ASP A 30 0.48 -17.52 -2.19
N GLU A 31 0.25 -18.65 -2.86
CA GLU A 31 -0.58 -18.69 -4.08
C GLU A 31 -2.00 -18.17 -3.85
N PHE A 32 -2.54 -18.34 -2.64
CA PHE A 32 -3.89 -17.90 -2.32
C PHE A 32 -3.98 -16.38 -2.14
N ASN A 33 -2.98 -15.75 -1.52
CA ASN A 33 -3.06 -14.33 -1.14
C ASN A 33 -2.17 -13.37 -1.96
N ARG A 34 -1.34 -13.88 -2.87
CA ARG A 34 -0.40 -13.05 -3.67
C ARG A 34 -1.10 -12.00 -4.50
N GLU A 35 -2.11 -12.38 -5.27
CA GLU A 35 -2.89 -11.43 -6.08
C GLU A 35 -3.55 -10.36 -5.20
N PHE A 36 -4.01 -10.74 -4.01
CA PHE A 36 -4.56 -9.77 -3.06
C PHE A 36 -3.50 -8.79 -2.55
N GLN A 37 -2.28 -9.24 -2.24
CA GLN A 37 -1.18 -8.35 -1.83
C GLN A 37 -0.80 -7.38 -2.95
N GLU A 38 -0.81 -7.84 -4.20
CA GLU A 38 -0.51 -7.02 -5.37
C GLU A 38 -1.60 -5.95 -5.59
N GLN A 39 -2.87 -6.36 -5.61
CA GLN A 39 -4.01 -5.45 -5.74
C GLN A 39 -4.11 -4.45 -4.59
N LEU A 40 -3.88 -4.90 -3.35
CA LEU A 40 -3.83 -4.03 -2.17
C LEU A 40 -2.75 -2.95 -2.36
N THR A 41 -1.55 -3.34 -2.80
CA THR A 41 -0.42 -2.42 -2.99
C THR A 41 -0.67 -1.44 -4.13
N GLU A 42 -1.17 -1.90 -5.27
CA GLU A 42 -1.44 -1.04 -6.42
C GLU A 42 -2.65 -0.12 -6.19
N PHE A 43 -3.78 -0.68 -5.79
CA PHE A 43 -5.03 0.06 -5.71
C PHE A 43 -5.12 0.87 -4.41
N CYS A 44 -5.14 0.22 -3.25
CA CYS A 44 -5.32 0.91 -1.98
C CYS A 44 -4.14 1.84 -1.68
N TRP A 45 -2.91 1.34 -1.84
CA TRP A 45 -1.74 2.14 -1.51
C TRP A 45 -1.31 3.06 -2.65
N GLY A 46 -1.32 2.58 -3.90
CA GLY A 46 -0.89 3.38 -5.05
C GLY A 46 -1.92 4.42 -5.51
N SER A 47 -3.21 4.06 -5.50
CA SER A 47 -4.28 4.97 -5.96
C SER A 47 -4.83 5.81 -4.82
N CYS A 48 -5.25 5.19 -3.70
CA CYS A 48 -5.89 5.94 -2.63
C CYS A 48 -4.86 6.69 -1.76
N TRP A 49 -3.83 6.01 -1.26
CA TRP A 49 -2.81 6.65 -0.40
C TRP A 49 -1.70 7.39 -1.15
N GLY A 50 -1.46 7.03 -2.41
CA GLY A 50 -0.34 7.55 -3.22
C GLY A 50 -0.62 8.83 -4.01
N ASN A 51 -1.84 9.37 -3.95
CA ASN A 51 -2.16 10.67 -4.55
C ASN A 51 -1.98 11.84 -3.56
N ASP A 52 -1.92 13.06 -4.09
CA ASP A 52 -1.60 14.30 -3.37
C ASP A 52 -2.83 15.12 -2.92
N ALA A 53 -4.06 14.61 -3.17
CA ALA A 53 -5.28 15.33 -2.84
C ALA A 53 -5.50 15.51 -1.32
N LEU A 54 -4.94 14.61 -0.49
CA LEU A 54 -5.00 14.67 0.97
C LEU A 54 -3.61 14.40 1.56
N ASP A 55 -3.26 15.13 2.61
CA ASP A 55 -2.06 14.88 3.37
C ASP A 55 -2.16 13.57 4.19
N LYS A 56 -1.01 13.08 4.68
CA LYS A 56 -0.96 11.83 5.46
C LYS A 56 -1.85 11.86 6.70
N ARG A 57 -1.93 13.01 7.39
CA ARG A 57 -2.71 13.16 8.63
C ARG A 57 -4.21 13.07 8.34
N GLN A 58 -4.69 13.74 7.29
CA GLN A 58 -6.08 13.69 6.84
C GLN A 58 -6.49 12.27 6.48
N ARG A 59 -5.65 11.54 5.76
CA ARG A 59 -5.90 10.12 5.41
C ARG A 59 -5.98 9.23 6.64
N SER A 60 -5.03 9.36 7.56
CA SER A 60 -5.04 8.58 8.80
C SER A 60 -6.28 8.86 9.64
N LEU A 61 -6.72 10.12 9.72
CA LEU A 61 -7.97 10.48 10.41
C LEU A 61 -9.19 9.81 9.76
N LEU A 62 -9.30 9.85 8.43
CA LEU A 62 -10.41 9.20 7.71
C LEU A 62 -10.40 7.67 7.83
N ASN A 63 -9.22 7.05 7.93
CA ASN A 63 -9.09 5.60 8.06
C ASN A 63 -9.41 5.08 9.46
N LEU A 64 -9.31 5.93 10.50
CA LEU A 64 -9.58 5.58 11.90
C LEU A 64 -11.01 5.94 12.36
N GLY A 65 -11.69 6.81 11.61
CA GLY A 65 -13.01 7.35 11.96
C GLY A 65 -14.17 6.38 11.80
#